data_AF-A0A535GML3-F1
#
_entry.id   AF-A0A535GML3-F1
#
_cell.length_a   1.000
_cell.length_b   1.000
_cell.length_c   1.000
_cell.angle_alpha   90.00
_cell.angle_beta   90.00
_cell.angle_gamma   90.00
#
_symmetry.space_group_name_H-M   'P 1'
#
loop_
_entity.id
_entity.type
_entity.pdbx_description
1 polymer ?
#
loop_
_entity_poly.entity_id
_entity_poly.type
_entity_poly.pdbx_seq_one_letter_code
_entity_poly.pdbx_strand_id
1 'polypeptide(L)'
;MTSSEDDAIYEARALLGEYEQFLSGKAQGTMDAYLRTVRHLIAWVAQRPGNEGQFQPAQLTQVTVELYLVHLEQEGLSLNHRARVKSTISNFA
;
A
#
# COMPACT_ATOMS: atom_id res chain seq x y z
N MET A 1 19.30 -3.79 17.87
CA MET A 1 18.39 -2.93 17.10
C MET A 1 17.86 -3.60 15.82
N THR A 2 18.15 -4.89 15.56
CA THR A 2 17.74 -5.58 14.31
C THR A 2 16.33 -6.17 14.35
N SER A 3 15.81 -6.55 15.53
CA SER A 3 14.53 -7.27 15.62
C SER A 3 13.31 -6.50 15.11
N SER A 4 13.18 -5.19 15.38
CA SER A 4 12.03 -4.41 14.91
C SER A 4 12.01 -4.17 13.40
N GLU A 5 13.18 -4.04 12.76
CA GLU A 5 13.24 -3.86 11.30
C GLU A 5 12.87 -5.15 10.57
N ASP A 6 13.37 -6.28 11.08
CA ASP A 6 13.07 -7.61 10.57
C ASP A 6 11.57 -7.96 10.71
N ASP A 7 10.94 -7.57 11.82
CA ASP A 7 9.50 -7.77 12.08
C ASP A 7 8.64 -6.94 11.11
N ALA A 8 8.97 -5.66 10.90
CA ALA A 8 8.23 -4.80 9.98
C ALA A 8 8.31 -5.29 8.52
N ILE A 9 9.49 -5.76 8.10
CA ILE A 9 9.68 -6.35 6.77
C ILE A 9 8.88 -7.65 6.64
N TYR A 10 8.83 -8.47 7.69
CA TYR A 10 8.07 -9.71 7.71
C TYR A 10 6.56 -9.45 7.59
N GLU A 11 6.01 -8.52 8.37
CA GLU A 11 4.58 -8.17 8.33
C GLU A 11 4.16 -7.60 6.97
N ALA A 12 4.96 -6.71 6.38
CA ALA A 12 4.70 -6.17 5.05
C ALA A 12 4.68 -7.30 3.99
N ARG A 13 5.59 -8.27 4.10
CA ARG A 13 5.61 -9.43 3.19
C ARG A 13 4.42 -10.35 3.39
N ALA A 14 4.01 -10.58 4.64
CA ALA A 14 2.83 -11.39 4.96
C ALA A 14 1.56 -10.78 4.33
N LEU A 15 1.30 -9.49 4.56
CA LEU A 15 0.14 -8.79 3.98
C LEU A 15 0.14 -8.78 2.45
N LEU A 16 1.31 -8.56 1.83
CA LEU A 16 1.43 -8.64 0.37
C LEU A 16 1.15 -10.05 -0.16
N GLY A 17 1.58 -11.09 0.56
CA GLY A 17 1.33 -12.49 0.20
C GLY A 17 -0.16 -12.85 0.31
N GLU A 18 -0.82 -12.44 1.39
CA GLU A 18 -2.27 -12.63 1.56
C GLU A 18 -3.06 -11.94 0.44
N TYR A 19 -2.66 -10.72 0.09
CA TYR A 19 -3.30 -9.99 -1.00
C TYR A 19 -3.04 -10.63 -2.37
N GLU A 20 -1.81 -11.10 -2.64
CA GLU A 20 -1.50 -11.84 -3.86
C GLU A 20 -2.36 -13.10 -4.00
N GLN A 21 -2.55 -13.84 -2.91
CA GLN A 21 -3.44 -15.00 -2.87
C GLN A 21 -4.90 -14.60 -3.16
N PHE A 22 -5.39 -13.51 -2.56
CA PHE A 22 -6.72 -12.97 -2.85
C PHE A 22 -6.91 -12.61 -4.34
N LEU A 23 -5.84 -12.21 -5.02
CA LEU A 23 -5.87 -11.84 -6.44
C LEU A 23 -5.71 -13.03 -7.41
N SER A 24 -5.43 -14.25 -6.93
CA SER A 24 -5.05 -15.43 -7.74
C SER A 24 -6.01 -15.82 -8.88
N GLY A 25 -7.28 -15.37 -8.84
CA GLY A 25 -8.26 -15.58 -9.91
C GLY A 25 -8.33 -14.47 -10.97
N LYS A 26 -7.52 -13.41 -10.86
CA LYS A 26 -7.53 -12.28 -11.80
C LYS A 26 -6.52 -12.48 -12.93
N ALA A 27 -6.71 -11.76 -14.03
CA ALA A 27 -5.72 -11.73 -15.11
C ALA A 27 -4.38 -11.19 -14.58
N GLN A 28 -3.25 -11.75 -15.06
CA GLN A 28 -1.91 -11.40 -14.59
C GLN A 28 -1.64 -9.89 -14.58
N GLY A 29 -1.96 -9.19 -15.66
CA GLY A 29 -1.76 -7.74 -15.74
C GLY A 29 -2.60 -6.94 -14.72
N THR A 30 -3.74 -7.48 -14.28
CA THR A 30 -4.54 -6.89 -13.19
C THR A 30 -3.87 -7.13 -11.85
N MET A 31 -3.38 -8.35 -11.60
CA MET A 31 -2.64 -8.68 -10.38
C MET A 31 -1.41 -7.78 -10.23
N ASP A 32 -0.62 -7.65 -11.30
CA ASP A 32 0.59 -6.83 -11.31
C ASP A 32 0.30 -5.35 -11.01
N ALA A 33 -0.77 -4.80 -11.61
CA ALA A 33 -1.18 -3.42 -11.37
C ALA A 33 -1.64 -3.20 -9.91
N TYR A 34 -2.37 -4.16 -9.34
CA TYR A 34 -2.87 -4.07 -7.98
C TYR A 34 -1.72 -4.18 -6.97
N LEU A 35 -0.85 -5.16 -7.12
CA LEU A 35 0.33 -5.34 -6.29
C LEU A 35 1.27 -4.14 -6.35
N ARG A 36 1.48 -3.56 -7.55
CA ARG A 36 2.28 -2.34 -7.71
C ARG A 36 1.70 -1.18 -6.91
N THR A 37 0.39 -0.97 -7.01
CA THR A 37 -0.31 0.09 -6.28
C THR A 37 -0.15 -0.06 -4.76
N VAL A 38 -0.34 -1.27 -4.24
CA VAL A 38 -0.18 -1.55 -2.80
C VAL A 38 1.26 -1.37 -2.34
N ARG A 39 2.25 -1.81 -3.13
CA ARG A 39 3.67 -1.59 -2.82
C ARG A 39 4.03 -0.11 -2.74
N HIS A 40 3.49 0.72 -3.65
CA HIS A 40 3.68 2.17 -3.59
C HIS A 40 3.06 2.77 -2.32
N LEU A 41 1.85 2.34 -1.94
CA LEU A 41 1.23 2.79 -0.69
C LEU A 41 2.09 2.41 0.52
N ILE A 42 2.51 1.15 0.64
CA ILE A 42 3.34 0.65 1.75
C ILE A 42 4.64 1.47 1.86
N ALA A 43 5.31 1.69 0.73
CA ALA A 43 6.54 2.48 0.68
C ALA A 43 6.30 3.95 1.10
N TRP A 44 5.19 4.54 0.67
CA TRP A 44 4.81 5.90 1.05
C TRP A 44 4.47 6.01 2.54
N VAL A 45 3.72 5.04 3.09
CA VAL A 45 3.39 4.99 4.53
C VAL A 45 4.68 4.87 5.35
N ALA A 46 5.63 4.03 4.93
CA ALA A 46 6.90 3.86 5.64
C ALA A 46 7.69 5.18 5.80
N GLN A 47 7.54 6.10 4.84
CA GLN A 47 8.23 7.40 4.85
C GLN A 47 7.50 8.48 5.68
N ARG A 48 6.33 8.17 6.26
CA ARG A 48 5.59 9.14 7.07
C ARG A 48 6.32 9.45 8.38
N PRO A 49 6.25 10.69 8.89
CA PRO A 49 6.74 11.02 10.22
C PRO A 49 6.12 10.09 11.28
N GLY A 50 6.95 9.52 12.15
CA GLY A 50 6.54 8.55 13.17
C GLY A 50 6.71 7.08 12.78
N ASN A 51 7.04 6.78 11.52
CA ASN A 51 7.21 5.40 11.04
C ASN A 51 8.68 4.98 10.88
N GLU A 52 9.63 5.89 11.12
CA GLU A 52 11.08 5.60 11.10
C GLU A 52 11.59 4.91 9.82
N GLY A 53 10.90 5.10 8.69
CA GLY A 53 11.26 4.43 7.43
C GLY A 53 10.72 3.01 7.29
N GLN A 54 9.89 2.55 8.22
CA GLN A 54 9.34 1.19 8.28
C GLN A 54 7.83 1.20 8.09
N PHE A 55 7.31 0.19 7.40
CA PHE A 55 5.87 0.03 7.30
C PHE A 55 5.31 -0.52 8.60
N GLN A 56 4.34 0.19 9.17
CA GLN A 56 3.60 -0.22 10.35
C GLN A 56 2.14 -0.45 9.94
N PRO A 57 1.62 -1.69 9.90
CA PRO A 57 0.26 -1.95 9.44
C PRO A 57 -0.81 -1.14 10.18
N ALA A 58 -0.61 -0.91 11.49
CA ALA A 58 -1.50 -0.08 12.30
C ALA A 58 -1.65 1.37 11.80
N GLN A 59 -0.70 1.86 11.00
CA GLN A 59 -0.73 3.20 10.41
C GLN A 59 -1.51 3.25 9.10
N LEU A 60 -1.93 2.10 8.56
CA LEU A 60 -2.81 2.01 7.40
C LEU A 60 -4.26 2.31 7.81
N THR A 61 -4.52 3.55 8.15
CA THR A 61 -5.86 4.04 8.52
C THR A 61 -6.55 4.69 7.32
N GLN A 62 -7.87 4.88 7.41
CA GLN A 62 -8.63 5.65 6.41
C GLN A 62 -8.01 7.03 6.16
N VAL A 63 -7.59 7.73 7.23
CA VAL A 63 -6.95 9.04 7.12
C VAL A 63 -5.65 8.96 6.33
N THR A 64 -4.82 7.93 6.59
CA THR A 64 -3.58 7.71 5.84
C THR A 64 -3.84 7.46 4.36
N VAL A 65 -4.90 6.69 4.03
CA VAL A 65 -5.31 6.46 2.65
C VAL A 65 -5.79 7.75 1.97
N GLU A 66 -6.58 8.57 2.64
CA GLU A 66 -7.02 9.86 2.11
C GLU A 66 -5.84 10.80 1.85
N LEU A 67 -4.88 10.87 2.80
CA LEU A 67 -3.64 11.63 2.63
C LEU A 67 -2.79 11.13 1.45
N TYR A 68 -2.75 9.81 1.23
CA TYR A 68 -2.08 9.24 0.07
C TYR A 68 -2.75 9.65 -1.25
N LEU A 69 -4.08 9.65 -1.32
CA LEU A 69 -4.81 10.09 -2.51
C LEU A 69 -4.62 11.58 -2.81
N VAL A 70 -4.49 12.41 -1.78
CA VAL A 70 -4.12 13.83 -1.92
C VAL A 70 -2.68 13.97 -2.40
N HIS A 71 -1.73 13.17 -1.89
CA HIS A 71 -0.37 13.17 -2.38
C HIS A 71 -0.32 12.82 -3.88
N LEU A 72 -1.05 11.79 -4.32
CA LEU A 72 -1.13 11.43 -5.75
C LEU A 72 -1.72 12.54 -6.63
N GLU A 73 -2.64 13.34 -6.09
CA GLU A 73 -3.17 14.52 -6.78
C GLU A 73 -2.10 15.57 -6.99
N GLN A 74 -1.29 15.83 -5.97
CA GLN A 74 -0.19 16.78 -6.02
C GLN A 74 0.91 16.33 -6.99
N GLU A 75 1.10 15.02 -7.14
CA GLU A 75 1.97 14.41 -8.17
C GLU A 75 1.34 14.44 -9.59
N GLY A 76 0.14 15.01 -9.75
CA GLY A 76 -0.52 15.21 -11.03
C GLY A 76 -1.33 14.02 -11.54
N LEU A 77 -1.65 13.02 -10.70
CA LEU A 77 -2.47 11.90 -11.13
C LEU A 77 -3.93 12.31 -11.37
N SER A 78 -4.46 11.88 -12.50
CA SER A 78 -5.86 12.15 -12.88
C SER A 78 -6.85 11.53 -11.89
N LEU A 79 -8.06 12.10 -11.83
CA LEU A 79 -9.17 11.61 -11.01
C LEU A 79 -9.46 10.12 -11.25
N ASN A 80 -9.48 9.68 -12.52
CA ASN A 80 -9.70 8.28 -12.88
C ASN A 80 -8.61 7.36 -12.34
N HIS A 81 -7.35 7.80 -12.38
CA HIS A 81 -6.24 7.02 -11.83
C HIS A 81 -6.36 6.91 -10.30
N ARG A 82 -6.63 8.03 -9.62
CA ARG A 82 -6.84 8.05 -8.16
C ARG A 82 -8.04 7.20 -7.73
N ALA A 83 -9.13 7.19 -8.49
CA ALA A 83 -10.28 6.33 -8.24
C ALA A 83 -9.93 4.83 -8.32
N ARG A 84 -9.12 4.44 -9.32
CA ARG A 84 -8.60 3.06 -9.43
C ARG A 84 -7.69 2.71 -8.25
N VAL A 85 -6.77 3.60 -7.89
CA VAL A 85 -5.90 3.42 -6.72
C VAL A 85 -6.74 3.23 -5.46
N LYS A 86 -7.71 4.10 -5.21
CA LYS A 86 -8.62 3.98 -4.06
C LYS A 86 -9.34 2.64 -4.04
N SER A 87 -9.89 2.20 -5.18
CA SER A 87 -10.56 0.89 -5.27
C SER A 87 -9.61 -0.28 -5.00
N THR A 88 -8.37 -0.23 -5.49
CA THR A 88 -7.36 -1.25 -5.19
C THR A 88 -7.06 -1.30 -3.70
N ILE A 89 -6.86 -0.13 -3.07
CA ILE A 89 -6.57 -0.03 -1.63
C ILE A 89 -7.74 -0.54 -0.78
N SER A 90 -8.99 -0.19 -1.11
CA SER A 90 -10.17 -0.71 -0.41
C SER A 90 -10.38 -2.22 -0.55
N ASN A 91 -9.78 -2.86 -1.56
CA ASN A 91 -9.77 -4.31 -1.67
C ASN A 91 -8.64 -4.95 -0.85
N PHE A 92 -7.65 -4.16 -0.42
CA PHE A 92 -6.49 -4.60 0.32
C PHE A 92 -6.69 -4.46 1.85
N ALA A 93 -7.35 -3.39 2.31
CA ALA A 93 -7.51 -3.01 3.71
C ALA A 93 -8.94 -2.62 4.07
#